data_AF-A0A1J5HBA0-F1
#
_entry.id   AF-A0A1J5HBA0-F1
#
_cell.length_a   1.000
_cell.length_b   1.000
_cell.length_c   1.000
_cell.angle_alpha   90.00
_cell.angle_beta   90.00
_cell.angle_gamma   90.00
#
_symmetry.space_group_name_H-M   'P 1'
#
loop_
_entity.id
_entity.type
_entity.pdbx_description
1 polymer ?
#
loop_
_entity_poly.entity_id
_entity_poly.type
_entity_poly.pdbx_seq_one_letter_code
_entity_poly.pdbx_strand_id
1 'polypeptide(L)' 'MIHEIRKEEKITQQELALRIGANKSYISRIEKGLIEPSVGTFYRIINALSLNIEINKPLA' A
#
# COMPACT_ATOMS: atom_id res chain seq x y z
N MET A 1 -2.10 -4.47 -7.79
CA MET A 1 -0.74 -4.07 -7.34
C MET A 1 -0.54 -4.34 -5.85
N ILE A 2 -1.15 -3.58 -4.92
CA ILE A 2 -0.90 -3.72 -3.47
C ILE A 2 -1.10 -5.17 -2.97
N HIS A 3 -2.15 -5.85 -3.44
CA HIS A 3 -2.41 -7.25 -3.06
C HIS A 3 -1.26 -8.21 -3.41
N GLU A 4 -0.77 -8.13 -4.64
CA GLU A 4 0.29 -9.00 -5.16
C GLU A 4 1.61 -8.76 -4.42
N ILE A 5 2.03 -7.50 -4.31
CA ILE A 5 3.27 -7.14 -3.59
C ILE A 5 3.18 -7.59 -2.13
N ARG A 6 2.04 -7.40 -1.46
CA ARG A 6 1.87 -7.87 -0.08
C ARG A 6 2.04 -9.38 0.03
N LYS A 7 1.59 -10.14 -0.98
CA LYS A 7 1.76 -11.60 -1.04
C LYS A 7 3.22 -11.99 -1.30
N GLU A 8 3.93 -11.26 -2.16
CA GLU A 8 5.36 -11.43 -2.41
C GLU A 8 6.21 -11.18 -1.16
N GLU A 9 5.88 -10.12 -0.41
CA GLU A 9 6.46 -9.78 0.91
C GLU A 9 6.05 -10.75 2.03
N LYS A 10 5.15 -11.71 1.76
CA LYS A 10 4.67 -12.73 2.71
C LYS A 10 4.06 -12.18 4.00
N ILE A 11 3.47 -10.99 3.97
CA ILE A 11 2.78 -10.40 5.12
C ILE A 11 1.26 -10.51 5.00
N THR A 12 0.54 -10.51 6.13
CA THR A 12 -0.92 -10.54 6.12
C THR A 12 -1.53 -9.14 5.94
N GLN A 13 -2.81 -9.04 5.60
CA GLN A 13 -3.53 -7.76 5.59
C GLN A 13 -3.56 -7.11 6.99
N GLN A 14 -3.59 -7.91 8.06
CA GLN A 14 -3.54 -7.42 9.43
C GLN A 14 -2.17 -6.82 9.75
N GLU A 15 -1.09 -7.48 9.32
CA GLU A 15 0.28 -6.99 9.48
C GLU A 15 0.50 -5.67 8.74
N LEU A 16 0.09 -5.59 7.47
CA LEU A 16 0.15 -4.34 6.71
C LEU A 16 -0.66 -3.22 7.37
N ALA A 17 -1.86 -3.54 7.88
CA ALA A 17 -2.69 -2.59 8.59
C ALA A 17 -1.99 -2.04 9.85
N LEU A 18 -1.36 -2.91 10.64
CA LEU A 18 -0.59 -2.53 11.83
C LEU A 18 0.56 -1.57 11.47
N ARG A 19 1.32 -1.88 10.41
CA ARG A 19 2.45 -1.04 9.94
C ARG A 19 2.04 0.39 9.58
N ILE A 20 0.85 0.58 9.03
CA ILE A 20 0.38 1.90 8.58
C ILE A 20 -0.59 2.59 9.56
N GLY A 21 -0.86 1.97 10.73
CA GLY A 21 -1.81 2.49 11.71
C GLY A 21 -3.26 2.46 11.22
N ALA A 22 -3.67 1.40 10.52
CA ALA A 22 -5.02 1.19 10.01
C ALA A 22 -5.63 -0.13 10.52
N ASN A 23 -6.85 -0.44 10.06
CA ASN A 23 -7.50 -1.72 10.34
C ASN A 23 -7.45 -2.66 9.12
N LYS A 24 -7.57 -3.98 9.34
CA LYS A 24 -7.55 -4.99 8.27
C LYS A 24 -8.64 -4.77 7.22
N SER A 25 -9.84 -4.32 7.63
CA SER A 25 -10.96 -4.07 6.72
C SER A 25 -10.61 -2.97 5.70
N TYR A 26 -9.90 -1.94 6.15
CA TYR A 26 -9.42 -0.86 5.30
C TYR A 26 -8.45 -1.36 4.23
N ILE A 27 -7.45 -2.19 4.61
CA ILE A 27 -6.53 -2.82 3.65
C ILE A 27 -7.29 -3.71 2.66
N SER A 28 -8.22 -4.54 3.14
CA SER A 28 -9.04 -5.42 2.30
C SER A 28 -9.86 -4.65 1.28
N ARG A 29 -10.47 -3.53 1.67
CA ARG A 29 -11.23 -2.66 0.77
C ARG A 29 -10.35 -1.99 -0.28
N ILE A 30 -9.14 -1.55 0.09
CA ILE A 30 -8.15 -1.01 -0.86
C ILE A 30 -7.73 -2.08 -1.87
N GLU A 31 -7.36 -3.28 -1.41
CA GLU A 31 -6.92 -4.38 -2.30
C GLU A 31 -8.01 -4.83 -3.27
N LYS A 32 -9.29 -4.70 -2.89
CA LYS A 32 -10.45 -4.99 -3.73
C LYS A 32 -10.89 -3.82 -4.62
N GLY A 33 -10.22 -2.67 -4.56
CA GLY A 33 -10.59 -1.47 -5.31
C GLY A 33 -11.87 -0.78 -4.83
N LEU A 34 -12.35 -1.10 -3.62
CA LEU A 34 -13.57 -0.50 -3.05
C LEU A 34 -13.32 0.86 -2.38
N ILE A 35 -12.06 1.20 -2.11
CA ILE A 35 -11.64 2.53 -1.67
C ILE A 35 -10.33 2.87 -2.36
N GLU A 36 -10.24 4.10 -2.81
CA GLU A 36 -8.99 4.70 -3.21
C GLU A 36 -8.30 5.38 -2.00
N PRO A 37 -7.08 4.96 -1.63
CA PRO A 37 -6.36 5.60 -0.53
C PRO A 37 -5.99 7.04 -0.92
N SER A 38 -5.92 7.94 0.07
CA SER A 38 -5.28 9.23 -0.16
C SER A 38 -3.80 9.02 -0.54
N VAL A 39 -3.21 10.00 -1.23
CA VAL A 39 -1.80 9.96 -1.62
C VAL A 39 -0.89 9.69 -0.42
N GLY A 40 -1.15 10.31 0.74
CA GLY A 40 -0.39 10.05 1.97
C GLY A 40 -0.56 8.62 2.53
N THR A 41 -1.73 8.02 2.39
CA THR A 41 -1.93 6.60 2.73
C THR A 41 -1.24 5.68 1.73
N PHE A 42 -1.30 6.00 0.45
CA PHE A 42 -0.60 5.27 -0.59
C PHE A 42 0.91 5.22 -0.30
N TYR A 43 1.54 6.35 0.00
CA TYR A 43 2.94 6.41 0.42
C TYR A 43 3.25 5.53 1.64
N ARG A 44 2.39 5.56 2.66
CA ARG A 44 2.57 4.70 3.85
C ARG A 44 2.49 3.21 3.51
N ILE A 45 1.58 2.82 2.63
CA ILE A 45 1.47 1.42 2.16
C ILE A 45 2.72 0.99 1.42
N ILE A 46 3.19 1.81 0.47
CA ILE A 46 4.39 1.52 -0.33
C ILE A 46 5.61 1.37 0.58
N ASN A 47 5.83 2.30 1.52
CA ASN A 47 6.93 2.21 2.47
C ASN A 47 6.83 0.97 3.38
N ALA A 48 5.62 0.62 3.83
CA ALA A 48 5.39 -0.57 4.66
C ALA A 48 5.61 -1.90 3.93
N LEU A 49 5.63 -1.86 2.60
CA LEU A 49 5.95 -2.95 1.68
C LEU A 49 7.40 -2.88 1.18
N SER A 50 8.26 -2.07 1.81
CA SER A 50 9.68 -1.95 1.43
C SER A 50 9.92 -1.51 -0.01
N LEU A 51 8.96 -0.79 -0.59
CA LEU A 51 9.04 -0.19 -1.92
C LEU A 51 9.34 1.31 -1.84
N ASN A 52 9.84 1.86 -2.96
CA ASN A 52 10.09 3.29 -3.12
C ASN A 52 9.28 3.85 -4.30
N ILE A 53 8.89 5.12 -4.21
CA ILE A 53 8.30 5.86 -5.33
C ILE A 53 9.32 6.86 -5.84
N GLU A 54 9.58 6.81 -7.14
CA GLU A 54 10.41 7.79 -7.84
C GLU A 54 9.52 8.72 -8.66
N ILE A 55 9.71 10.03 -8.49
CA ILE A 55 9.01 11.06 -9.26
C ILE A 55 10.01 11.68 -10.21
N ASN A 56 9.84 11.37 -11.49
CA ASN A 56 10.68 11.88 -12.57
C ASN A 56 9.93 12.94 -13.36
N LYS A 57 10.56 14.10 -13.58
CA LYS A 57 10.09 15.09 -14.55
C LYS A 57 10.64 14.69 -15.92
N PRO A 58 9.80 14.34 -16.91
CA PRO A 58 10.31 14.04 -18.25
C PRO A 58 11.03 15.28 -18.80
N LEU A 59 12.23 15.07 -19.33
CA LEU A 59 12.93 16.09 -20.12
C LEU A 59 12.13 16.27 -21.42
N ALA A 60 11.83 17.53 -21.75
CA ALA A 60 11.17 17.90 -23.01
C ALA A 60 12.07 17.62 -24.21
#